data_AF-A0A847GP11-F1
#
_entry.id   AF-A0A847GP11-F1
#
_cell.length_a   1.000
_cell.length_b   1.000
_cell.length_c   1.000
_cell.angle_alpha   90.00
_cell.angle_beta   90.00
_cell.angle_gamma   90.00
#
_symmetry.space_group_name_H-M   'P 1'
#
loop_
_entity.id
_entity.type
_entity.pdbx_description
1 polymer ?
#
loop_
_entity_poly.entity_id
_entity_poly.type
_entity_poly.pdbx_seq_one_letter_code
_entity_poly.pdbx_strand_id
1 'polypeptide(L)'
;MPKFYVESGPVRLVLDAPNAEQAAVMAFQWTCDKQAEIEAASPLDHLLEAEQRGWQVDDEVAVSEQGFGRWDGEVFQTLDVFEAWLRCPIPVI
;
A
#
# COMPACT_ATOMS: atom_id res chain seq x y z
N MET A 1 -9.95 13.97 7.78
CA MET A 1 -8.86 13.69 6.82
C MET A 1 -9.51 13.41 5.48
N PRO A 2 -8.93 13.87 4.35
CA PRO A 2 -9.41 13.49 3.03
C PRO A 2 -9.35 11.98 2.83
N LYS A 3 -10.25 11.49 1.96
CA LYS A 3 -10.36 10.09 1.60
C LYS A 3 -9.64 9.87 0.27
N PHE A 4 -8.76 8.89 0.24
CA PHE A 4 -8.01 8.50 -0.93
C PHE A 4 -8.29 7.06 -1.32
N TYR A 5 -8.38 6.86 -2.63
CA TYR A 5 -8.44 5.56 -3.30
C TYR A 5 -7.03 5.26 -3.79
N VAL A 6 -6.43 4.21 -3.24
CA VAL A 6 -5.07 3.78 -3.57
C VAL A 6 -5.13 2.48 -4.35
N GLU A 7 -4.50 2.44 -5.52
CA GLU A 7 -4.38 1.25 -6.36
C GLU A 7 -2.93 0.98 -6.75
N SER A 8 -2.55 -0.30 -6.68
CA SER A 8 -1.23 -0.76 -7.11
C SER A 8 -1.33 -2.25 -7.42
N GLY A 9 -1.26 -2.61 -8.69
CA GLY A 9 -1.52 -3.97 -9.18
C GLY A 9 -2.85 -4.54 -8.66
N PRO A 10 -2.83 -5.64 -7.88
CA PRO A 10 -4.02 -6.23 -7.27
C PRO A 10 -4.56 -5.45 -6.07
N VAL A 11 -3.76 -4.60 -5.43
CA VAL A 11 -4.12 -3.87 -4.21
C VAL A 11 -5.08 -2.73 -4.56
N ARG A 12 -6.21 -2.67 -3.84
CA ARG A 12 -7.18 -1.58 -3.90
C ARG A 12 -7.65 -1.23 -2.49
N LEU A 13 -7.26 -0.06 -2.00
CA LEU A 13 -7.57 0.39 -0.64
C LEU A 13 -8.26 1.75 -0.65
N VAL A 14 -9.09 1.99 0.36
CA VAL A 14 -9.70 3.30 0.63
C VAL A 14 -9.23 3.74 2.00
N LEU A 15 -8.47 4.84 2.05
CA LEU A 15 -7.76 5.28 3.25
C LEU A 15 -8.07 6.74 3.55
N ASP A 16 -8.22 7.07 4.83
CA ASP A 16 -8.25 8.45 5.29
C ASP A 16 -6.83 8.89 5.62
N ALA A 17 -6.30 9.88 4.90
CA ALA A 17 -4.91 10.34 5.06
C ALA A 17 -4.82 11.87 4.97
N PRO A 18 -3.71 12.51 5.42
CA PRO A 18 -3.53 13.95 5.30
C PRO A 18 -3.34 14.43 3.85
N ASN A 19 -2.69 13.61 3.02
CA ASN A 19 -2.37 13.88 1.61
C ASN A 19 -2.16 12.55 0.85
N ALA A 20 -1.98 12.64 -0.47
CA ALA A 20 -1.83 11.48 -1.34
C ALA A 20 -0.57 10.65 -1.03
N GLU A 21 0.56 11.30 -0.75
CA GLU A 21 1.82 10.64 -0.38
C GLU A 21 1.64 9.78 0.89
N GLN A 22 1.00 10.32 1.91
CA GLN A 22 0.70 9.58 3.14
C GLN A 22 -0.28 8.43 2.89
N ALA A 23 -1.26 8.59 2.01
CA ALA A 23 -2.13 7.48 1.62
C ALA A 23 -1.34 6.34 0.95
N ALA A 24 -0.37 6.67 0.09
CA ALA A 24 0.52 5.67 -0.52
C ALA A 24 1.38 4.96 0.53
N VAL A 25 1.98 5.70 1.48
CA VAL A 25 2.77 5.13 2.59
C VAL A 25 1.92 4.20 3.46
N MET A 26 0.69 4.62 3.81
CA MET A 26 -0.25 3.79 4.57
C MET A 26 -0.63 2.50 3.81
N ALA A 27 -0.83 2.58 2.50
CA ALA A 27 -1.11 1.41 1.68
C ALA A 27 0.08 0.43 1.66
N PHE A 28 1.30 0.95 1.51
CA PHE A 28 2.52 0.14 1.59
C PHE A 28 2.64 -0.55 2.96
N GLN A 29 2.48 0.19 4.05
CA GLN A 29 2.51 -0.37 5.40
C GLN A 29 1.45 -1.47 5.59
N TRP A 30 0.22 -1.25 5.11
CA TRP A 30 -0.83 -2.28 5.16
C TRP A 30 -0.41 -3.56 4.44
N THR A 31 0.27 -3.46 3.29
CA THR A 31 0.79 -4.65 2.60
C THR A 31 1.86 -5.38 3.41
N CYS A 32 2.79 -4.65 4.06
CA CYS A 32 3.79 -5.24 4.94
C CYS A 32 3.14 -5.95 6.14
N ASP A 33 2.16 -5.32 6.78
CA ASP A 33 1.45 -5.89 7.93
C ASP A 33 0.72 -7.18 7.53
N LYS A 34 0.10 -7.20 6.34
CA LYS A 34 -0.58 -8.39 5.81
C LYS A 34 0.39 -9.52 5.47
N GLN A 35 1.58 -9.21 4.97
CA GLN A 35 2.62 -10.20 4.75
C GLN A 35 3.15 -10.77 6.06
N ALA A 36 3.38 -9.93 7.08
CA ALA A 36 3.81 -10.37 8.40
C ALA A 36 2.78 -11.29 9.09
N GLU A 37 1.47 -11.02 8.90
CA GLU A 37 0.40 -11.92 9.38
C GLU A 37 0.48 -13.32 8.74
N ILE A 38 0.76 -13.41 7.43
CA ILE A 38 0.95 -14.71 6.75
C ILE A 38 2.21 -15.39 7.25
N GLU A 39 3.32 -14.65 7.33
CA GLU A 39 4.60 -15.19 7.80
C GLU A 39 4.48 -15.76 9.21
N ALA A 40 3.78 -15.07 10.11
CA ALA A 40 3.50 -15.56 11.45
C ALA A 40 2.65 -16.84 11.47
N ALA A 41 1.77 -17.03 10.47
CA ALA A 41 0.89 -18.19 10.37
C ALA A 41 1.54 -19.41 9.69
N SER A 42 2.35 -19.21 8.64
CA SER A 42 3.13 -20.26 7.97
C SER A 42 4.44 -19.71 7.40
N PRO A 43 5.54 -19.71 8.16
CA PRO A 43 6.83 -19.17 7.73
C PRO A 43 7.46 -19.88 6.52
N LEU A 44 7.03 -21.08 6.14
CA LEU A 44 7.58 -21.83 5.00
C LEU A 44 6.80 -21.58 3.70
N ASP A 45 5.50 -21.29 3.79
CA ASP A 45 4.63 -21.09 2.61
C ASP A 45 4.32 -19.60 2.33
N HIS A 46 4.76 -18.70 3.22
CA HIS A 46 4.40 -17.28 3.24
C HIS A 46 4.64 -16.53 1.93
N LEU A 47 5.78 -16.77 1.27
CA LEU A 47 6.18 -16.05 0.07
C LEU A 47 5.25 -16.36 -1.11
N LEU A 48 4.93 -17.64 -1.27
CA LEU A 48 4.08 -18.15 -2.35
C LEU A 48 2.60 -17.80 -2.10
N GLU A 49 2.14 -17.81 -0.85
CA GLU A 49 0.79 -17.36 -0.51
C GLU A 49 0.61 -15.83 -0.63
N ALA A 50 1.61 -15.03 -0.24
CA ALA A 50 1.53 -13.57 -0.34
C ALA A 50 1.48 -13.10 -1.80
N GLU A 51 2.29 -13.69 -2.68
CA GLU A 51 2.25 -13.44 -4.12
C GLU A 51 0.88 -13.85 -4.71
N GLN A 52 0.37 -15.04 -4.37
CA GLN A 52 -0.91 -15.52 -4.88
C GLN A 52 -2.12 -14.67 -4.42
N ARG A 53 -2.05 -14.09 -3.22
CA ARG A 53 -3.13 -13.25 -2.68
C ARG A 53 -3.09 -11.81 -3.17
N GLY A 54 -2.03 -11.41 -3.87
CA GLY A 54 -1.90 -10.06 -4.40
C GLY A 54 -1.77 -9.01 -3.30
N TRP A 55 -1.01 -9.31 -2.25
CA TRP A 55 -0.75 -8.38 -1.14
C TRP A 55 0.62 -7.70 -1.30
N GLN A 56 1.03 -7.49 -2.55
CA GLN A 56 2.19 -6.70 -2.93
C GLN A 56 1.71 -5.54 -3.77
N VAL A 57 2.20 -4.34 -3.45
CA VAL A 57 2.16 -3.23 -4.38
C VAL A 57 3.07 -3.54 -5.57
N ASP A 58 2.66 -3.14 -6.77
CA ASP A 58 3.49 -3.16 -7.97
C ASP A 58 4.55 -2.03 -7.90
N ASP A 59 5.30 -1.81 -8.98
CA ASP A 59 6.31 -0.74 -9.05
C ASP A 59 5.75 0.67 -8.85
N GLU A 60 4.44 0.86 -9.10
CA GLU A 60 3.75 2.14 -9.01
C GLU A 60 2.52 2.08 -8.11
N VAL A 61 2.29 3.15 -7.35
CA VAL A 61 1.13 3.35 -6.48
C VAL A 61 0.37 4.57 -6.96
N ALA A 62 -0.81 4.35 -7.52
CA ALA A 62 -1.70 5.42 -7.95
C ALA A 62 -2.69 5.80 -6.85
N VAL A 63 -2.88 7.10 -6.64
CA VAL A 63 -3.68 7.67 -5.56
C VAL A 63 -4.62 8.72 -6.14
N SER A 64 -5.90 8.63 -5.78
CA SER A 64 -6.92 9.59 -6.21
C SER A 64 -7.92 9.87 -5.12
N GLU A 65 -8.42 11.11 -5.03
CA GLU A 65 -9.57 11.45 -4.18
C GLU A 65 -10.91 11.04 -4.82
N GLN A 66 -10.91 10.72 -6.12
CA GLN A 66 -12.14 10.59 -6.92
C GLN A 66 -12.54 9.14 -7.24
N GLY A 67 -11.67 8.16 -6.96
CA GLY A 67 -11.94 6.74 -7.21
C GLY A 67 -10.74 6.00 -7.83
N PHE A 68 -10.90 4.68 -8.02
CA PHE A 68 -9.91 3.83 -8.70
C PHE A 68 -9.94 4.00 -10.24
N GLY A 69 -8.86 3.63 -10.92
CA GLY A 69 -8.72 3.64 -12.38
C GLY A 69 -8.65 5.04 -12.99
N ARG A 70 -8.18 6.02 -12.20
CA ARG A 70 -8.19 7.44 -12.56
C ARG A 70 -6.83 7.84 -13.13
N TRP A 71 -6.84 8.28 -14.40
CA TRP A 71 -5.63 8.75 -15.11
C TRP A 71 -5.14 10.11 -14.60
N ASP A 72 -5.97 10.85 -13.86
CA ASP A 72 -5.68 12.14 -13.24
C ASP A 72 -5.24 12.01 -11.76
N GLY A 73 -5.03 10.78 -11.27
CA GLY A 73 -4.47 10.53 -9.94
C GLY A 73 -2.96 10.81 -9.86
N GLU A 74 -2.47 11.00 -8.65
CA GLU A 74 -1.03 11.07 -8.38
C GLU A 74 -0.42 9.66 -8.43
N VAL A 75 0.72 9.52 -9.09
CA VAL A 75 1.43 8.23 -9.17
C VAL A 75 2.76 8.36 -8.46
N PHE A 76 3.00 7.46 -7.52
CA PHE A 76 4.24 7.36 -6.75
C PHE A 76 4.98 6.09 -7.15
N GLN A 77 6.31 6.17 -7.27
CA GLN A 77 7.11 4.95 -7.40
C GLN A 77 7.18 4.25 -6.05
N THR A 78 7.05 2.93 -6.02
CA THR A 78 7.06 2.15 -4.78
C THR A 78 8.35 2.32 -3.99
N LEU A 79 9.48 2.56 -4.68
CA LEU A 79 10.74 2.89 -4.02
C LEU A 79 10.66 4.21 -3.23
N ASP A 80 10.05 5.25 -3.79
CA ASP A 80 9.89 6.55 -3.12
C ASP A 80 8.96 6.41 -1.90
N VAL A 81 7.90 5.60 -2.04
CA VAL A 81 6.96 5.27 -0.95
C VAL A 81 7.67 4.51 0.17
N PHE A 82 8.50 3.54 -0.18
CA PHE A 82 9.33 2.81 0.78
C PHE A 82 10.30 3.74 1.52
N GLU A 83 10.99 4.64 0.82
CA GLU A 83 11.87 5.63 1.43
C GLU A 83 11.11 6.63 2.34
N ALA A 84 9.90 7.02 1.96
CA ALA A 84 9.02 7.84 2.79
C ALA A 84 8.57 7.10 4.05
N TRP A 85 8.21 5.81 3.93
CA TRP A 85 7.83 4.96 5.05
C TRP A 85 8.97 4.80 6.07
N LEU A 86 10.21 4.56 5.61
CA LEU A 86 11.38 4.47 6.51
C LEU A 86 11.66 5.77 7.28
N ARG A 87 11.36 6.93 6.68
CA ARG A 87 11.56 8.24 7.33
C ARG A 87 10.50 8.56 8.37
N CYS A 88 9.30 8.00 8.25
CA CYS A 88 8.19 8.29 9.14
C CYS A 88 7.28 7.06 9.27
N PRO A 89 7.68 6.02 10.03
CA PRO A 89 6.81 4.87 10.27
C PRO A 89 5.58 5.35 11.03
N ILE A 90 4.41 5.26 10.40
CA ILE A 90 3.15 5.66 11.01
C ILE A 90 2.84 4.64 12.11
N PRO A 91 2.52 5.07 13.34
CA PRO A 91 2.19 4.15 14.41
C PRO A 91 0.98 3.30 14.00
N VAL A 92 1.15 1.98 14.06
CA VAL A 92 0.09 0.98 13.92
C VAL A 92 -0.90 1.22 15.08
N ILE A 93 -2.16 1.54 14.77
CA ILE A 93 -3.25 1.67 15.75
C ILE A 93 -4.05 0.37 15.77
#